data_AF-A0A661G9R5-F1
#
_entry.id   AF-A0A661G9R5-F1
#
_cell.length_a   1.000
_cell.length_b   1.000
_cell.length_c   1.000
_cell.angle_alpha   90.00
_cell.angle_beta   90.00
_cell.angle_gamma   90.00
#
_symmetry.space_group_name_H-M   'P 1'
#
loop_
_entity.id
_entity.type
_entity.pdbx_description
1 polymer ?
#
loop_
_entity_poly.entity_id
_entity_poly.type
_entity_poly.pdbx_seq_one_letter_code
_entity_poly.pdbx_strand_id
1 'polypeptide(L)'
;MRRVVISGLGVVSCLGNSQDEVVESLREGRSGISFNESYAEMGLRSQISGRVDIDTAEHIDRKVRRFMGDAAAYAYIAMQQA
;
A
#
# COMPACT_ATOMS: atom_id res chain seq x y z
N MET A 1 24.93 10.67 -24.00
CA MET A 1 23.92 10.02 -23.14
C MET A 1 22.80 11.00 -22.81
N ARG A 2 21.56 10.53 -22.62
CA ARG A 2 20.45 11.38 -22.18
C ARG A 2 20.33 11.33 -20.65
N ARG A 3 19.98 12.46 -20.02
CA ARG A 3 19.67 12.52 -18.59
C ARG A 3 18.22 12.08 -18.37
N VAL A 4 17.97 11.38 -17.27
CA VAL A 4 16.64 10.91 -16.84
C VAL A 4 16.35 11.51 -15.47
N VAL A 5 15.11 11.89 -15.23
CA VAL A 5 14.62 12.43 -13.95
C VAL A 5 13.34 11.73 -13.54
N ILE A 6 13.02 11.77 -12.24
CA ILE A 6 11.72 11.35 -11.72
C ILE A 6 10.80 12.59 -11.71
N SER A 7 9.65 12.49 -12.37
CA SER A 7 8.67 13.58 -12.49
C SER A 7 7.37 13.33 -11.75
N GLY A 8 7.22 12.15 -11.14
CA GLY A 8 5.99 11.68 -10.53
C GLY A 8 6.26 10.47 -9.64
N LEU A 9 5.43 10.30 -8.61
CA LEU A 9 5.51 9.23 -7.62
C LEU A 9 4.10 8.89 -7.15
N GLY A 10 3.82 7.62 -6.90
CA GLY A 10 2.64 7.21 -6.16
C GLY A 10 2.97 6.05 -5.23
N VAL A 11 2.21 5.91 -4.15
CA VAL A 11 2.53 4.97 -3.09
C VAL A 11 1.27 4.49 -2.39
N VAL A 12 1.23 3.19 -2.11
CA VAL A 12 0.25 2.54 -1.24
C VAL A 12 1.05 1.70 -0.25
N SER A 13 0.95 2.02 1.04
CA SER A 13 1.84 1.51 2.08
C SER A 13 1.12 1.32 3.41
N CYS A 14 1.68 0.51 4.29
CA CYS A 14 1.24 0.42 5.69
C CYS A 14 1.48 1.72 6.49
N LEU A 15 2.22 2.68 5.93
CA LEU A 15 2.45 4.01 6.50
C LEU A 15 1.45 5.07 5.99
N GLY A 16 0.59 4.71 5.03
CA GLY A 16 -0.31 5.63 4.35
C GLY A 16 -0.56 5.22 2.89
N ASN A 17 -1.71 5.62 2.37
CA ASN A 17 -2.17 5.28 1.02
C ASN A 17 -1.92 6.40 0.00
N SER A 18 -1.22 7.46 0.41
CA SER A 18 -0.82 8.60 -0.42
C SER A 18 0.57 9.11 -0.02
N GLN A 19 1.18 9.92 -0.89
CA GLN A 19 2.48 10.54 -0.61
C GLN A 19 2.46 11.40 0.66
N ASP A 20 1.38 12.16 0.86
CA ASP A 20 1.24 13.07 2.01
C ASP A 20 1.14 12.30 3.32
N GLU A 21 0.30 11.25 3.38
CA GLU A 21 0.17 10.39 4.56
C GLU A 21 1.48 9.69 4.91
N VAL A 22 2.19 9.18 3.89
CA VAL A 22 3.49 8.52 4.11
C VAL A 22 4.52 9.52 4.64
N VAL A 23 4.60 10.72 4.07
CA VAL A 23 5.51 11.77 4.55
C VAL A 23 5.17 12.16 6.00
N GLU A 24 3.90 12.28 6.32
CA GLU A 24 3.43 12.59 7.67
C GLU A 24 3.84 11.49 8.67
N SER A 25 3.57 10.22 8.35
CA SER A 25 3.97 9.08 9.18
C SER A 25 5.48 9.00 9.38
N LEU A 26 6.27 9.28 8.34
CA LEU A 26 7.73 9.32 8.45
C LEU A 26 8.22 10.48 9.34
N ARG A 27 7.62 11.66 9.24
CA ARG A 27 7.97 12.82 10.06
C ARG A 27 7.65 12.60 11.54
N GLU A 28 6.51 11.97 11.81
CA GLU A 28 6.06 11.69 13.17
C GLU A 28 6.64 10.39 13.76
N GLY A 29 7.32 9.58 12.95
CA GLY A 29 7.85 8.29 13.39
C GLY A 29 6.76 7.26 13.71
N ARG A 30 5.59 7.36 13.07
CA ARG A 30 4.50 6.41 13.27
C ARG A 30 4.83 5.07 12.62
N SER A 31 4.65 4.00 13.38
CA SER A 31 4.79 2.64 12.88
C SER A 31 3.56 2.24 12.06
N GLY A 32 3.79 1.61 10.91
CA GLY A 32 2.76 0.94 10.11
C GLY A 32 2.55 -0.53 10.49
N ILE A 33 3.21 -1.01 11.56
CA ILE A 33 3.14 -2.40 12.00
C ILE A 33 2.04 -2.57 13.04
N SER A 34 1.15 -3.52 12.81
CA SER A 34 0.04 -3.87 13.70
C SER A 34 -0.06 -5.38 13.92
N PHE A 35 -0.87 -5.77 14.90
CA PHE A 35 -1.23 -7.17 15.11
C PHE A 35 -2.04 -7.69 13.93
N ASN A 36 -1.75 -8.92 13.49
CA ASN A 36 -2.42 -9.57 12.37
C ASN A 36 -3.18 -10.79 12.90
N GLU A 37 -4.49 -10.62 13.04
CA GLU A 37 -5.41 -11.66 13.53
C GLU A 37 -5.33 -12.94 12.67
N SER A 38 -5.27 -12.80 11.35
CA SER A 38 -5.17 -13.97 10.46
C SER A 38 -3.91 -14.80 10.73
N TYR A 39 -2.79 -14.16 11.07
CA TYR A 39 -1.56 -14.86 11.40
C TYR A 39 -1.66 -15.60 12.74
N ALA A 40 -2.33 -14.99 13.72
CA ALA A 40 -2.59 -15.61 15.00
C ALA A 40 -3.54 -16.81 14.88
N GLU A 41 -4.62 -16.68 14.10
CA GLU A 41 -5.58 -17.76 13.82
C GLU A 41 -4.93 -18.94 13.09
N MET A 42 -3.99 -18.66 12.18
CA MET A 42 -3.20 -19.68 11.50
C MET A 42 -2.14 -20.35 12.41
N GLY A 43 -2.00 -19.91 13.66
CA GLY A 43 -1.00 -20.43 14.60
C GLY A 43 0.44 -20.08 14.23
N LEU A 44 0.65 -18.99 13.47
CA LEU A 44 1.99 -18.55 13.09
C LEU A 44 2.74 -17.98 14.30
N ARG A 45 4.07 -18.16 14.29
CA ARG A 45 4.96 -17.61 15.31
C ARG A 45 4.98 -16.08 15.30
N SER A 46 5.01 -15.48 14.12
CA SER A 46 4.89 -14.03 13.96
C SER A 46 3.43 -13.66 13.80
N GLN A 47 2.94 -12.77 14.66
CA GLN A 47 1.55 -12.32 14.70
C GLN A 47 1.41 -10.83 14.38
N ILE A 48 2.44 -10.24 13.77
CA ILE A 48 2.48 -8.83 13.39
C ILE A 48 2.82 -8.69 11.91
N SER A 49 2.32 -7.62 11.29
CA SER A 49 2.65 -7.29 9.90
C SER A 49 2.43 -5.81 9.60
N GLY A 50 3.13 -5.28 8.59
CA GLY A 50 2.80 -4.00 7.97
C GLY A 50 1.71 -4.18 6.93
N ARG A 51 0.46 -4.36 7.36
CA ARG A 51 -0.68 -4.53 6.45
C ARG A 51 -1.04 -3.18 5.84
N VAL A 52 -1.32 -3.17 4.54
CA VAL A 52 -1.93 -2.01 3.88
C VAL A 52 -3.42 -2.00 4.21
N ASP A 53 -3.91 -0.85 4.67
CA ASP A 53 -5.32 -0.65 5.00
C ASP A 53 -6.00 0.20 3.92
N ILE A 54 -6.47 -0.45 2.86
CA ILE A 54 -7.13 0.20 1.72
C ILE A 54 -8.19 -0.71 1.11
N ASP A 55 -9.37 -0.17 0.80
CA ASP A 55 -10.36 -0.89 0.00
C ASP A 55 -10.12 -0.66 -1.50
N THR A 56 -9.44 -1.62 -2.12
CA THR A 56 -9.16 -1.58 -3.57
C THR A 56 -10.42 -1.52 -4.45
N ALA A 57 -11.60 -1.92 -3.95
CA ALA A 57 -12.84 -1.84 -4.70
C ALA A 57 -13.39 -0.41 -4.83
N GLU A 58 -13.01 0.50 -3.93
CA GLU A 58 -13.38 1.92 -4.01
C GLU A 58 -12.54 2.68 -5.05
N HIS A 59 -11.34 2.19 -5.36
CA HIS A 59 -10.41 2.86 -6.27
C HIS A 59 -10.36 2.27 -7.68
N ILE A 60 -10.79 1.00 -7.84
CA ILE A 60 -10.65 0.27 -9.11
C ILE A 60 -12.00 -0.28 -9.56
N ASP A 61 -12.41 0.07 -10.77
CA ASP A 61 -13.61 -0.52 -11.38
C ASP A 61 -13.55 -2.05 -11.39
N ARG A 62 -14.68 -2.68 -11.04
CA ARG A 62 -14.82 -4.13 -10.90
C ARG A 62 -14.34 -4.92 -12.12
N LYS A 63 -14.54 -4.40 -13.35
CA LYS A 63 -14.13 -5.11 -14.58
C LYS A 63 -12.62 -5.16 -14.76
N VAL A 64 -11.91 -4.16 -14.23
CA VAL A 64 -10.44 -4.11 -14.23
C VAL A 64 -9.92 -4.95 -13.06
N ARG A 65 -10.48 -4.74 -11.86
CA ARG A 65 -10.04 -5.40 -10.61
C ARG A 65 -10.13 -6.93 -10.66
N ARG A 66 -11.07 -7.52 -11.41
CA ARG A 66 -11.22 -8.99 -11.52
C ARG A 66 -9.99 -9.73 -12.05
N PHE A 67 -9.04 -9.01 -12.65
CA PHE A 67 -7.78 -9.58 -13.16
C PHE A 67 -6.58 -9.29 -12.24
N MET A 68 -6.80 -8.71 -11.07
CA MET A 68 -5.75 -8.24 -10.16
C MET A 68 -5.79 -9.01 -8.84
N GLY A 69 -4.63 -9.52 -8.42
CA GLY A 69 -4.37 -9.79 -7.00
C GLY A 69 -3.98 -8.51 -6.27
N ASP A 70 -3.90 -8.57 -4.94
CA ASP A 70 -3.65 -7.39 -4.09
C ASP A 70 -2.43 -6.57 -4.52
N ALA A 71 -1.30 -7.23 -4.81
CA ALA A 71 -0.09 -6.54 -5.27
C ALA A 71 -0.30 -5.73 -6.56
N ALA A 72 -1.07 -6.27 -7.52
CA ALA A 72 -1.39 -5.58 -8.76
C ALA A 72 -2.38 -4.43 -8.53
N ALA A 73 -3.33 -4.59 -7.61
CA ALA A 73 -4.26 -3.54 -7.23
C ALA A 73 -3.55 -2.36 -6.55
N TYR A 74 -2.63 -2.63 -5.62
CA TYR A 74 -1.82 -1.59 -4.98
C TYR A 74 -0.95 -0.84 -6.00
N ALA A 75 -0.31 -1.56 -6.92
CA ALA A 75 0.48 -0.95 -7.99
C ALA A 75 -0.38 -0.09 -8.93
N TYR A 76 -1.61 -0.53 -9.24
CA TYR A 76 -2.55 0.23 -10.07
C TYR A 76 -2.93 1.56 -9.40
N ILE A 77 -3.30 1.52 -8.12
CA ILE A 77 -3.67 2.71 -7.35
C ILE A 77 -2.48 3.67 -7.23
N ALA A 78 -1.29 3.14 -6.90
CA ALA A 78 -0.07 3.93 -6.87
C ALA A 78 0.22 4.58 -8.24
N MET A 79 0.00 3.87 -9.35
CA MET A 79 0.20 4.42 -10.69
C MET A 79 -0.80 5.54 -11.03
N GLN A 80 -2.03 5.50 -10.49
CA GLN A 80 -3.00 6.60 -10.68
C GLN A 80 -2.60 7.88 -9.94
N GLN A 81 -1.78 7.78 -8.89
CA GLN A 81 -1.30 8.92 -8.10
C GLN A 81 -0.01 9.55 -8.69
N ALA A 82 0.66 8.85 -9.59
CA ALA A 82 2.00 9.16 -10.09
C ALA A 82 2.02 10.18 -11.23
#